data_AF-Q2LES8-F1
#
_entry.id   AF-Q2LES8-F1
#
_cell.length_a   1.000
_cell.length_b   1.000
_cell.length_c   1.000
_cell.angle_alpha   90.00
_cell.angle_beta   90.00
_cell.angle_gamma   90.00
#
_symmetry.space_group_name_H-M   'P 1'
#
loop_
_entity.id
_entity.type
_entity.pdbx_description
1 polymer ?
#
loop_
_entity_poly.entity_id
_entity_poly.type
_entity_poly.pdbx_seq_one_letter_code
_entity_poly.pdbx_strand_id
1 'polypeptide(L)'
;MTNTDPIDFAYGDDARMGGVDIIISLSPSQAKAIGSEAGTMADWFHSALWAMALLRSGRNTAGEPYFAGPNDWYTPINDLDNRLIRRLEGVRDAVVRAHARSGGTVQELAHAMDVSRSTAQYRREVLLAATPSTWEQWAEDGGPEDKGRIKDPYKPGTPVADGDFYIGQKVRVVGVSGLLADRTDLIGKTGRVVSEASDGQVTVRGLSGKEHETFADFLGFEPHELLNAERKN
;
A
#
# COMPACT_ATOMS: atom_id res chain seq x y z
N MET A 1 19.86 -10.12 -10.72
CA MET A 1 18.68 -9.55 -10.04
C MET A 1 17.48 -10.35 -10.52
N THR A 2 16.86 -11.15 -9.67
CA THR A 2 15.63 -11.87 -10.01
C THR A 2 14.52 -10.84 -10.08
N ASN A 3 14.06 -10.57 -11.31
CA ASN A 3 12.90 -9.73 -11.56
C ASN A 3 11.69 -10.47 -10.99
N THR A 4 11.29 -10.10 -9.78
CA THR A 4 10.06 -10.63 -9.18
C THR A 4 8.94 -9.83 -9.79
N ASP A 5 7.95 -10.50 -10.37
CA ASP A 5 6.81 -9.82 -10.98
C ASP A 5 6.16 -8.92 -9.90
N PRO A 6 6.02 -7.61 -10.12
CA PRO A 6 5.38 -6.73 -9.15
C PRO A 6 3.89 -7.02 -8.99
N ILE A 7 3.31 -7.85 -9.85
CA ILE A 7 1.93 -8.31 -9.76
C ILE A 7 1.93 -9.81 -9.44
N ASP A 8 1.20 -10.19 -8.39
CA ASP A 8 0.99 -11.58 -8.00
C ASP A 8 -0.50 -11.85 -7.70
N PHE A 9 -0.88 -13.12 -7.69
CA PHE A 9 -2.25 -13.56 -7.44
C PHE A 9 -2.26 -14.73 -6.46
N ALA A 10 -3.03 -14.60 -5.39
CA ALA A 10 -3.38 -15.73 -4.53
C ALA A 10 -4.79 -16.22 -4.88
N TYR A 11 -4.98 -17.54 -4.94
CA TYR A 11 -6.23 -18.17 -5.41
C TYR A 11 -6.77 -19.16 -4.39
N GLY A 12 -8.10 -19.35 -4.38
CA GLY A 12 -8.76 -20.37 -3.56
C GLY A 12 -8.47 -20.17 -2.08
N ASP A 13 -8.01 -21.23 -1.42
CA ASP A 13 -7.70 -21.22 0.01
C ASP A 13 -6.55 -20.28 0.39
N ASP A 14 -5.68 -19.91 -0.56
CA ASP A 14 -4.61 -18.94 -0.35
C ASP A 14 -5.12 -17.49 -0.41
N ALA A 15 -6.31 -17.27 -1.01
CA ALA A 15 -6.95 -15.96 -1.04
C ALA A 15 -7.78 -15.75 0.24
N ARG A 16 -7.75 -14.52 0.78
CA ARG A 16 -8.42 -14.16 2.05
C ARG A 16 -9.92 -14.44 2.07
N MET A 17 -10.57 -14.44 0.90
CA MET A 17 -12.01 -14.66 0.75
C MET A 17 -12.35 -15.96 -0.01
N GLY A 18 -11.39 -16.89 -0.18
CA GLY A 18 -11.62 -18.13 -0.93
C GLY A 18 -11.71 -17.95 -2.45
N GLY A 19 -11.50 -16.74 -2.95
CA GLY A 19 -11.62 -16.34 -4.36
C GLY A 19 -10.27 -16.07 -5.00
N VAL A 20 -10.02 -14.81 -5.37
CA VAL A 20 -8.72 -14.33 -5.86
C VAL A 20 -8.35 -13.04 -5.15
N ASP A 21 -7.13 -12.99 -4.61
CA ASP A 21 -6.49 -11.75 -4.17
C ASP A 21 -5.57 -11.25 -5.28
N ILE A 22 -5.65 -9.95 -5.59
CA ILE A 22 -4.72 -9.25 -6.49
C ILE A 22 -3.68 -8.55 -5.62
N ILE A 23 -2.42 -8.93 -5.78
CA ILE A 23 -1.31 -8.41 -4.99
C ILE A 23 -0.48 -7.50 -5.88
N ILE A 24 -0.35 -6.24 -5.49
CA ILE A 24 0.50 -5.25 -6.18
C ILE A 24 1.63 -4.85 -5.22
N SER A 25 2.84 -5.30 -5.55
CA SER A 25 4.03 -5.06 -4.74
C SER A 25 4.75 -3.80 -5.20
N LEU A 26 5.04 -2.91 -4.25
CA LEU A 26 5.84 -1.72 -4.45
C LEU A 26 7.19 -1.86 -3.74
N SER A 27 8.28 -1.46 -4.40
CA SER A 27 9.56 -1.28 -3.70
C SER A 27 9.45 -0.23 -2.60
N PRO A 28 10.35 -0.24 -1.59
CA PRO A 28 10.31 0.75 -0.51
C PRO A 28 10.34 2.20 -0.99
N SER A 29 11.10 2.50 -2.06
CA SER A 29 11.16 3.84 -2.65
C SER A 29 9.86 4.22 -3.36
N GLN A 30 9.21 3.27 -4.03
CA GLN A 30 7.92 3.52 -4.70
C GLN A 30 6.80 3.69 -3.68
N ALA A 31 6.74 2.84 -2.65
CA ALA A 31 5.79 2.96 -1.54
C ALA A 31 5.94 4.31 -0.82
N LYS A 32 7.18 4.78 -0.63
CA LYS A 32 7.45 6.11 -0.08
C LYS A 32 7.00 7.25 -0.99
N ALA A 33 7.15 7.09 -2.30
CA ALA A 33 6.79 8.13 -3.27
C ALA A 33 5.27 8.27 -3.43
N ILE A 34 4.53 7.16 -3.41
CA ILE A 34 3.07 7.16 -3.54
C ILE A 34 2.35 7.47 -2.22
N GLY A 35 2.98 7.17 -1.08
CA GLY A 35 2.41 7.42 0.25
C GLY A 35 1.07 6.71 0.48
N SER A 36 0.14 7.39 1.16
CA SER A 36 -1.19 6.87 1.46
C SER A 36 -2.09 6.70 0.23
N GLU A 37 -1.74 7.34 -0.88
CA GLU A 37 -2.56 7.35 -2.09
C GLU A 37 -2.63 5.97 -2.77
N ALA A 38 -1.70 5.06 -2.46
CA ALA A 38 -1.77 3.67 -2.88
C ALA A 38 -3.04 2.98 -2.35
N GLY A 39 -3.37 3.21 -1.07
CA GLY A 39 -4.58 2.66 -0.45
C GLY A 39 -5.84 3.27 -1.06
N THR A 40 -5.84 4.58 -1.26
CA THR A 40 -6.95 5.30 -1.90
C THR A 40 -7.20 4.81 -3.33
N MET A 41 -6.15 4.63 -4.14
CA MET A 41 -6.28 4.07 -5.50
C MET A 41 -6.78 2.63 -5.48
N ALA A 42 -6.27 1.80 -4.56
CA ALA A 42 -6.70 0.42 -4.41
C ALA A 42 -8.20 0.32 -4.06
N ASP A 43 -8.71 1.22 -3.22
CA ASP A 43 -10.14 1.29 -2.88
C ASP A 43 -11.02 1.59 -4.11
N TRP A 44 -10.63 2.56 -4.93
CA TRP A 44 -11.40 2.86 -6.15
C TRP A 44 -11.30 1.77 -7.22
N PHE A 45 -10.15 1.11 -7.33
CA PHE A 45 -10.04 -0.09 -8.17
C PHE A 45 -10.91 -1.23 -7.63
N HIS A 46 -10.99 -1.39 -6.30
CA HIS A 46 -11.89 -2.35 -5.69
C HIS A 46 -13.37 -2.03 -6.02
N SER A 47 -13.80 -0.76 -5.94
CA SER A 47 -15.15 -0.35 -6.39
C SER A 47 -15.43 -0.73 -7.85
N ALA A 48 -14.45 -0.55 -8.74
CA ALA A 48 -14.57 -0.93 -10.15
C ALA A 48 -14.72 -2.46 -10.32
N LEU A 49 -13.85 -3.23 -9.67
CA LEU A 49 -13.84 -4.69 -9.73
C LEU A 49 -15.09 -5.29 -9.10
N TRP A 50 -15.55 -4.74 -7.97
CA TRP A 50 -16.78 -5.14 -7.32
C TRP A 50 -18.00 -4.92 -8.23
N ALA A 51 -18.12 -3.73 -8.84
CA ALA A 51 -19.22 -3.45 -9.75
C ALA A 51 -19.22 -4.39 -10.96
N MET A 52 -18.05 -4.68 -11.53
CA MET A 52 -17.91 -5.66 -12.61
C MET A 52 -18.29 -7.08 -12.17
N ALA A 53 -17.86 -7.51 -10.98
CA ALA A 53 -18.18 -8.83 -10.44
C ALA A 53 -19.69 -8.98 -10.20
N LEU A 54 -20.31 -7.97 -9.61
CA LEU A 54 -21.75 -7.96 -9.36
C LEU A 54 -22.56 -7.97 -10.67
N LEU A 55 -22.22 -7.12 -11.64
CA LEU A 55 -22.89 -7.08 -12.95
C LEU A 55 -22.80 -8.41 -13.70
N ARG A 56 -21.71 -9.16 -13.53
CA ARG A 56 -21.49 -10.44 -14.22
C ARG A 56 -22.10 -11.64 -13.49
N SER A 57 -22.10 -11.63 -12.16
CA SER A 57 -22.49 -12.79 -11.35
C SER A 57 -23.88 -12.68 -10.73
N GLY A 58 -24.39 -11.46 -10.53
CA GLY A 58 -25.58 -11.22 -9.73
C GLY A 58 -25.44 -11.67 -8.28
N ARG A 59 -24.20 -11.70 -7.76
CA ARG A 59 -23.87 -12.19 -6.41
C ARG A 59 -23.12 -11.16 -5.59
N ASN A 60 -23.37 -11.14 -4.28
CA ASN A 60 -22.61 -10.33 -3.33
C ASN A 60 -21.23 -10.95 -3.04
N THR A 61 -20.45 -10.31 -2.18
CA THR A 61 -19.11 -10.76 -1.78
C THR A 61 -19.11 -12.12 -1.05
N ALA A 62 -20.23 -12.51 -0.43
CA ALA A 62 -20.40 -13.83 0.19
C ALA A 62 -20.80 -14.91 -0.83
N GLY A 63 -20.95 -14.56 -2.11
CA GLY A 63 -21.36 -15.47 -3.17
C GLY A 63 -22.87 -15.73 -3.19
N GLU A 64 -23.68 -15.00 -2.44
CA GLU A 64 -25.13 -15.16 -2.39
C GLU A 64 -25.80 -14.34 -3.50
N PRO A 65 -26.94 -14.78 -4.05
CA PRO A 65 -27.72 -13.97 -4.98
C PRO A 65 -28.00 -12.59 -4.41
N TYR A 66 -27.66 -11.54 -5.16
CA TYR A 66 -27.80 -10.17 -4.73
C TYR A 66 -28.30 -9.29 -5.88
N PHE A 67 -29.38 -8.59 -5.60
CA PHE A 67 -30.03 -7.67 -6.54
C PHE A 67 -29.78 -6.25 -6.05
N ALA A 68 -28.72 -5.61 -6.56
CA ALA A 68 -28.41 -4.23 -6.20
C ALA A 68 -29.53 -3.27 -6.61
N GLY A 69 -30.01 -2.50 -5.64
CA GLY A 69 -30.90 -1.37 -5.87
C GLY A 69 -30.13 -0.14 -6.33
N PRO A 70 -30.84 0.95 -6.69
CA PRO A 70 -30.21 2.19 -7.19
C PRO A 70 -29.11 2.75 -6.29
N ASN A 71 -29.28 2.70 -4.97
CA ASN A 71 -28.33 3.27 -4.00
C ASN A 71 -27.00 2.50 -3.94
N ASP A 72 -27.02 1.19 -4.22
CA ASP A 72 -25.82 0.35 -4.21
C ASP A 72 -24.84 0.73 -5.33
N TRP A 73 -25.33 1.42 -6.35
CA TRP A 73 -24.53 1.91 -7.48
C TRP A 73 -23.93 3.29 -7.26
N TYR A 74 -24.37 4.05 -6.25
CA TYR A 74 -23.91 5.43 -6.06
C TYR A 74 -22.41 5.52 -5.78
N THR A 75 -21.89 4.63 -4.91
CA THR A 75 -20.46 4.60 -4.59
C THR A 75 -19.61 4.24 -5.82
N PRO A 76 -19.84 3.11 -6.53
CA PRO A 76 -19.09 2.81 -7.74
C PRO A 76 -19.18 3.90 -8.81
N ILE A 77 -20.35 4.48 -9.04
CA ILE A 77 -20.51 5.57 -10.04
C ILE A 77 -19.65 6.76 -9.65
N ASN A 78 -19.71 7.19 -8.39
CA ASN A 78 -18.93 8.31 -7.91
C ASN A 78 -17.42 8.03 -7.95
N ASP A 79 -17.00 6.83 -7.53
CA ASP A 79 -15.59 6.46 -7.50
C ASP A 79 -15.01 6.37 -8.92
N LEU A 80 -15.75 5.77 -9.86
CA LEU A 80 -15.32 5.68 -11.24
C LEU A 80 -15.23 7.06 -11.91
N ASP A 81 -16.31 7.84 -11.85
CA ASP A 81 -16.44 9.07 -12.64
C ASP A 81 -15.67 10.25 -12.05
N ASN A 82 -15.72 10.41 -10.72
CA ASN A 82 -15.14 11.58 -10.06
C ASN A 82 -13.76 11.32 -9.47
N ARG A 83 -13.38 10.05 -9.23
CA ARG A 83 -12.12 9.73 -8.54
C ARG A 83 -11.12 9.04 -9.44
N LEU A 84 -11.46 7.88 -9.97
CA LEU A 84 -10.54 6.99 -10.67
C LEU A 84 -10.23 7.49 -12.08
N ILE A 85 -11.23 7.73 -12.93
CA ILE A 85 -11.01 8.12 -14.34
C ILE A 85 -10.13 9.36 -14.44
N ARG A 86 -10.43 10.41 -13.67
CA ARG A 86 -9.66 11.66 -13.68
C ARG A 86 -8.20 11.48 -13.30
N ARG A 87 -7.91 10.59 -12.36
CA ARG A 87 -6.54 10.28 -11.93
C ARG A 87 -5.82 9.43 -12.95
N LEU A 88 -6.50 8.46 -13.57
CA LEU A 88 -5.93 7.69 -14.68
C LEU A 88 -5.61 8.60 -15.88
N GLU A 89 -6.47 9.58 -16.17
CA GLU A 89 -6.20 10.60 -17.18
C GLU A 89 -4.99 11.46 -16.82
N GLY A 90 -4.90 11.93 -15.57
CA GLY A 90 -3.74 12.66 -15.06
C GLY A 90 -2.43 11.88 -15.17
N VAL A 91 -2.44 10.61 -14.74
CA VAL A 91 -1.28 9.70 -14.85
C VAL A 91 -0.92 9.46 -16.32
N ARG A 92 -1.90 9.20 -17.19
CA ARG A 92 -1.66 9.02 -18.63
C ARG A 92 -0.96 10.25 -19.21
N ASP A 93 -1.47 11.43 -18.92
CA ASP A 93 -0.94 12.68 -19.45
C ASP A 93 0.49 12.94 -18.92
N ALA A 94 0.73 12.73 -17.63
CA ALA A 94 2.07 12.81 -17.03
C ALA A 94 3.05 11.83 -17.68
N VAL A 95 2.63 10.58 -17.92
CA VAL A 95 3.45 9.55 -18.57
C VAL A 95 3.77 9.93 -20.02
N VAL A 96 2.82 10.48 -20.78
CA VAL A 96 3.07 10.96 -22.15
C VAL A 96 4.09 12.11 -22.16
N ARG A 97 4.01 13.05 -21.21
CA ARG A 97 5.01 14.11 -21.09
C ARG A 97 6.37 13.58 -20.67
N ALA A 98 6.42 12.67 -19.69
CA ALA A 98 7.65 12.03 -19.26
C ALA A 98 8.34 11.30 -20.43
N HIS A 99 7.57 10.54 -21.21
CA HIS A 99 8.05 9.88 -22.43
C HIS A 99 8.60 10.87 -23.45
N ALA A 100 7.93 12.01 -23.65
CA ALA A 100 8.42 13.07 -24.53
C ALA A 100 9.72 13.71 -24.02
N ARG A 101 9.80 14.02 -22.71
CA ARG A 101 10.98 14.60 -22.05
C ARG A 101 12.19 13.66 -22.08
N SER A 102 11.96 12.35 -22.05
CA SER A 102 13.02 11.34 -22.17
C SER A 102 13.46 11.06 -23.61
N GLY A 103 13.00 11.86 -24.59
CA GLY A 103 13.38 11.73 -25.99
C GLY A 103 12.57 10.69 -26.78
N GLY A 104 11.47 10.18 -26.23
CA GLY A 104 10.63 9.18 -26.89
C GLY A 104 10.02 9.69 -28.21
N THR A 105 9.98 8.82 -29.20
CA THR A 105 9.50 9.15 -30.55
C THR A 105 7.98 9.08 -30.65
N VAL A 106 7.41 9.78 -31.64
CA VAL A 106 5.96 9.70 -31.91
C VAL A 106 5.54 8.28 -32.33
N GLN A 107 6.42 7.52 -33.00
CA GLN A 107 6.13 6.16 -33.43
C GLN A 107 6.01 5.20 -32.24
N GLU A 108 6.91 5.30 -31.26
CA GLU A 108 6.84 4.52 -30.02
C GLU A 108 5.59 4.87 -29.21
N LEU A 109 5.27 6.16 -29.11
CA LEU A 109 4.03 6.60 -28.46
C LEU A 109 2.79 6.05 -29.16
N ALA A 110 2.75 6.06 -30.49
CA ALA A 110 1.64 5.51 -31.27
C ALA A 110 1.44 4.02 -31.02
N HIS A 111 2.54 3.27 -30.96
CA HIS A 111 2.52 1.85 -30.61
C HIS A 111 2.01 1.62 -29.18
N ALA A 112 2.52 2.37 -28.20
CA ALA A 112 2.11 2.24 -26.80
C ALA A 112 0.63 2.61 -26.57
N MET A 113 0.10 3.56 -27.35
CA MET A 113 -1.30 4.01 -27.27
C MET A 113 -2.27 3.16 -28.10
N ASP A 114 -1.77 2.23 -28.92
CA ASP A 114 -2.53 1.48 -29.93
C ASP A 114 -3.37 2.38 -30.86
N VAL A 115 -2.73 3.41 -31.43
CA VAL A 115 -3.36 4.35 -32.37
C VAL A 115 -2.45 4.65 -33.57
N SER A 116 -3.02 5.30 -34.58
CA SER A 116 -2.24 5.78 -35.72
C SER A 116 -1.17 6.80 -35.30
N ARG A 117 -0.07 6.87 -36.05
CA ARG A 117 1.02 7.83 -35.81
C ARG A 117 0.53 9.28 -35.79
N SER A 118 -0.36 9.66 -36.71
CA SER A 118 -0.91 11.02 -36.77
C SER A 118 -1.79 11.34 -35.55
N THR A 119 -2.57 10.38 -35.06
CA THR A 119 -3.35 10.54 -33.83
C THR A 119 -2.44 10.72 -32.61
N ALA A 120 -1.38 9.91 -32.48
CA ALA A 120 -0.42 10.04 -31.39
C ALA A 120 0.35 11.37 -31.45
N GLN A 121 0.74 11.79 -32.67
CA GLN A 121 1.38 13.09 -32.88
C GLN A 121 0.49 14.22 -32.40
N TYR A 122 -0.74 14.28 -32.89
CA TYR A 122 -1.70 15.31 -32.54
C TYR A 122 -1.95 15.35 -31.02
N ARG A 123 -2.23 14.19 -30.40
CA ARG A 123 -2.47 14.12 -28.95
C ARG A 123 -1.27 14.59 -28.14
N ARG A 124 -0.05 14.18 -28.53
CA ARG A 124 1.19 14.61 -27.89
C ARG A 124 1.40 16.12 -28.03
N GLU A 125 1.23 16.67 -29.22
CA GLU A 125 1.45 18.11 -29.47
C GLU A 125 0.44 18.96 -28.71
N VAL A 126 -0.84 18.60 -28.74
CA VAL A 126 -1.90 19.26 -27.95
C VAL A 126 -1.57 19.20 -26.46
N LEU A 127 -1.18 18.03 -25.96
CA LEU A 127 -0.83 17.87 -24.56
C LEU A 127 0.39 18.73 -24.19
N LEU A 128 1.48 18.64 -24.95
CA LEU A 128 2.72 19.39 -24.68
C LEU A 128 2.53 20.90 -24.73
N ALA A 129 1.61 21.40 -25.56
CA ALA A 129 1.26 22.81 -25.62
C ALA A 129 0.39 23.29 -24.45
N ALA A 130 -0.35 22.39 -23.79
CA ALA A 130 -1.22 22.72 -22.67
C ALA A 130 -0.46 22.76 -21.34
N THR A 131 -0.92 23.59 -20.40
CA THR A 131 -0.48 23.57 -19.00
C THR A 131 -0.88 22.24 -18.34
N PRO A 132 -0.01 21.61 -17.52
CA PRO A 132 -0.37 20.41 -16.78
C PRO A 132 -1.64 20.58 -15.94
N SER A 133 -2.56 19.62 -16.04
CA SER A 133 -3.81 19.64 -15.27
C SER A 133 -3.55 19.42 -13.78
N THR A 134 -4.54 19.71 -12.93
CA THR A 134 -4.46 19.39 -11.49
C THR A 134 -4.18 17.90 -11.23
N TRP A 135 -4.73 17.01 -12.06
CA TRP A 135 -4.54 15.56 -11.90
C TRP A 135 -3.20 15.07 -12.45
N GLU A 136 -2.65 15.78 -13.43
CA GLU A 136 -1.29 15.55 -13.90
C GLU A 136 -0.27 15.97 -12.83
N GLN A 137 -0.45 17.16 -12.24
CA GLN A 137 0.37 17.63 -11.11
C GLN A 137 0.24 16.70 -9.90
N TRP A 138 -0.98 16.24 -9.60
CA TRP A 138 -1.23 15.22 -8.56
C TRP A 138 -0.41 13.94 -8.81
N ALA A 139 -0.33 13.46 -10.05
CA ALA A 139 0.41 12.24 -10.37
C ALA A 139 1.94 12.39 -10.21
N GLU A 140 2.48 13.60 -10.41
CA GLU A 140 3.92 13.87 -10.27
C GLU A 140 4.31 14.25 -8.83
N ASP A 141 3.48 15.04 -8.14
CA ASP A 141 3.81 15.69 -6.87
C ASP A 141 3.03 15.14 -5.66
N GLY A 142 2.04 14.28 -5.88
CA GLY A 142 1.10 13.79 -4.87
C GLY A 142 -0.03 14.77 -4.55
N GLY A 143 -1.06 14.28 -3.87
CA GLY A 143 -2.26 15.04 -3.52
C GLY A 143 -2.28 15.69 -2.15
N PRO A 144 -3.39 16.37 -1.81
CA PRO A 144 -3.59 16.93 -0.47
C PRO A 144 -3.59 15.87 0.63
N GLU A 145 -3.82 14.60 0.29
CA GLU A 145 -3.68 13.46 1.20
C GLU A 145 -2.22 13.31 1.68
N ASP A 146 -1.24 13.72 0.86
CA ASP A 146 0.19 13.79 1.24
C ASP A 146 0.60 15.14 1.87
N LYS A 147 -0.24 16.19 1.75
CA LYS A 147 0.00 17.50 2.41
C LYS A 147 -0.17 17.45 3.93
N GLY A 148 -0.67 16.33 4.46
CA GLY A 148 -0.64 15.95 5.86
C GLY A 148 0.64 15.21 6.27
N ARG A 149 1.76 15.39 5.55
CA ARG A 149 3.09 14.86 5.90
C ARG A 149 3.40 15.11 7.38
N ILE A 150 3.02 14.16 8.24
CA ILE A 150 3.74 13.92 9.47
C ILE A 150 5.13 13.52 8.96
N LYS A 151 6.05 14.49 8.98
CA LYS A 151 7.47 14.28 8.69
C LYS A 151 7.98 13.20 9.65
N ASP A 152 7.91 11.94 9.25
CA ASP A 152 8.21 10.77 10.08
C ASP A 152 7.61 10.89 11.50
N PRO A 153 6.45 10.28 11.79
CA PRO A 153 6.09 10.09 13.20
C PRO A 153 7.17 9.26 13.95
N TYR A 154 8.04 8.59 13.21
CA TYR A 154 8.93 7.54 13.70
C TYR A 154 10.40 7.84 13.45
N LYS A 155 10.90 8.95 14.01
CA LYS A 155 12.34 9.17 14.09
C LYS A 155 12.96 8.22 15.12
N PRO A 156 14.11 7.57 14.81
CA PRO A 156 14.88 6.89 15.83
C PRO A 156 15.17 7.84 17.00
N GLY A 157 14.88 7.42 18.22
CA GLY A 157 14.96 8.28 19.41
C GLY A 157 13.67 9.02 19.77
N THR A 158 12.57 8.85 19.04
CA THR A 158 11.23 9.29 19.48
C THR A 158 10.71 8.34 20.56
N PRO A 159 10.20 8.83 21.71
CA PRO A 159 9.61 7.99 22.74
C PRO A 159 8.32 7.31 22.26
N VAL A 160 8.15 6.04 22.60
CA VAL A 160 6.89 5.27 22.49
C VAL A 160 6.17 5.36 23.84
N ALA A 161 4.85 5.13 23.87
CA ALA A 161 3.93 5.23 25.03
C ALA A 161 4.60 5.21 26.43
N ASP A 162 4.24 6.18 27.27
CA ASP A 162 4.77 6.45 28.61
C ASP A 162 6.27 6.82 28.72
N GLY A 163 7.02 6.82 27.61
CA GLY A 163 8.34 7.45 27.52
C GLY A 163 9.54 6.57 27.88
N ASP A 164 9.31 5.32 28.25
CA ASP A 164 10.37 4.40 28.70
C ASP A 164 11.17 3.76 27.56
N PHE A 165 10.63 3.75 26.34
CA PHE A 165 11.27 3.18 25.15
C PHE A 165 11.31 4.15 24.00
N TYR A 166 12.34 4.03 23.16
CA TYR A 166 12.52 4.84 21.97
C TYR A 166 12.46 4.00 20.70
N ILE A 167 11.91 4.58 19.63
CA ILE A 167 11.93 3.97 18.30
C ILE A 167 13.37 3.71 17.89
N GLY A 168 13.64 2.49 17.42
CA GLY A 168 14.96 2.05 17.00
C GLY A 168 15.87 1.52 18.12
N GLN A 169 15.42 1.53 19.37
CA GLN A 169 16.13 0.96 20.53
C GLN A 169 16.18 -0.57 20.48
N LYS A 170 17.27 -1.16 20.98
CA LYS A 170 17.37 -2.61 21.19
C LYS A 170 16.79 -2.99 22.56
N VAL A 171 15.90 -3.96 22.58
CA VAL A 171 15.25 -4.46 23.79
C VAL A 171 15.39 -5.97 23.90
N ARG A 172 15.45 -6.47 25.13
CA ARG A 172 15.49 -7.88 25.49
C ARG A 172 14.17 -8.27 26.13
N VAL A 173 13.61 -9.41 25.71
CA VAL A 173 12.42 -9.99 26.32
C VAL A 173 12.82 -10.79 27.56
N VAL A 174 12.23 -10.50 28.72
CA VAL A 174 12.53 -11.17 29.99
C VAL A 174 11.37 -11.97 30.59
N GLY A 175 10.17 -11.88 30.03
CA GLY A 175 9.03 -12.70 30.44
C GLY A 175 7.94 -12.78 29.36
N VAL A 176 7.22 -13.90 29.32
CA VAL A 176 6.06 -14.16 28.47
C VAL A 176 4.98 -14.79 29.33
N SER A 177 3.70 -14.43 29.14
CA SER A 177 2.58 -15.09 29.84
C SER A 177 1.53 -15.59 28.85
N GLY A 178 0.71 -16.55 29.28
CA GLY A 178 -0.33 -17.18 28.48
C GLY A 178 -0.34 -18.71 28.58
N LEU A 179 -1.23 -19.35 27.81
CA LEU A 179 -1.54 -20.79 27.87
C LEU A 179 -0.36 -21.74 27.57
N LEU A 180 0.83 -21.21 27.25
CA LEU A 180 2.05 -21.96 26.92
C LEU A 180 3.32 -21.32 27.54
N ALA A 181 3.21 -20.69 28.72
CA ALA A 181 4.30 -20.00 29.43
C ALA A 181 5.55 -20.87 29.74
N ASP A 182 5.49 -22.18 29.49
CA ASP A 182 6.57 -23.14 29.75
C ASP A 182 7.67 -23.15 28.66
N ARG A 183 7.52 -22.34 27.59
CA ARG A 183 8.49 -22.23 26.50
C ARG A 183 9.61 -21.22 26.83
N THR A 184 10.63 -21.71 27.57
CA THR A 184 11.80 -20.93 28.02
C THR A 184 12.73 -20.43 26.90
N ASP A 185 12.57 -20.88 25.66
CA ASP A 185 13.45 -20.55 24.52
C ASP A 185 13.27 -19.12 23.98
N LEU A 186 12.28 -18.38 24.49
CA LEU A 186 12.01 -16.99 24.14
C LEU A 186 12.66 -15.99 25.10
N ILE A 187 12.90 -16.39 26.35
CA ILE A 187 13.51 -15.53 27.37
C ILE A 187 14.96 -15.22 26.98
N GLY A 188 15.32 -13.95 26.96
CA GLY A 188 16.67 -13.48 26.65
C GLY A 188 16.92 -13.13 25.17
N LYS A 189 15.94 -13.33 24.28
CA LYS A 189 16.06 -12.90 22.87
C LYS A 189 16.03 -11.37 22.75
N THR A 190 16.83 -10.85 21.81
CA THR A 190 16.99 -9.41 21.57
C THR A 190 16.32 -9.01 20.26
N GLY A 191 15.48 -7.98 20.30
CA GLY A 191 14.80 -7.39 19.14
C GLY A 191 14.98 -5.87 19.07
N ARG A 192 14.33 -5.24 18.09
CA ARG A 192 14.33 -3.78 17.90
C ARG A 192 12.90 -3.24 18.02
N VAL A 193 12.74 -2.14 18.75
CA VAL A 193 11.47 -1.41 18.86
C VAL A 193 11.17 -0.73 17.52
N VAL A 194 10.03 -1.09 16.96
CA VAL A 194 9.44 -0.41 15.80
C VAL A 194 8.10 0.11 16.27
N SER A 195 7.81 1.36 15.95
CA SER A 195 6.66 2.12 16.49
C SER A 195 5.31 1.42 16.39
N GLU A 196 4.39 1.87 17.23
CA GLU A 196 3.04 1.36 17.29
C GLU A 196 2.03 2.16 16.46
N ALA A 197 0.99 1.44 16.03
CA ALA A 197 -0.34 1.95 15.75
C ALA A 197 -1.00 2.55 17.02
N SER A 198 -2.16 3.14 16.83
CA SER A 198 -2.86 4.09 17.72
C SER A 198 -3.34 3.58 19.11
N ASP A 199 -2.90 2.42 19.62
CA ASP A 199 -3.56 1.70 20.72
C ASP A 199 -2.73 1.39 22.00
N GLY A 200 -1.47 1.80 22.13
CA GLY A 200 -0.69 1.79 23.39
C GLY A 200 0.20 0.56 23.67
N GLN A 201 0.25 -0.43 22.80
CA GLN A 201 1.17 -1.57 22.76
C GLN A 201 2.59 -1.28 22.20
N VAL A 202 3.58 -2.11 22.50
CA VAL A 202 4.96 -1.95 21.96
C VAL A 202 5.27 -3.09 21.01
N THR A 203 5.56 -2.78 19.74
CA THR A 203 5.98 -3.78 18.75
C THR A 203 7.51 -3.98 18.75
N VAL A 204 7.95 -5.21 19.03
CA VAL A 204 9.36 -5.60 18.99
C VAL A 204 9.59 -6.60 17.85
N ARG A 205 10.45 -6.25 16.88
CA ARG A 205 10.86 -7.21 15.84
C ARG A 205 12.14 -7.94 16.20
N GLY A 206 12.09 -9.27 16.21
CA GLY A 206 13.26 -10.14 16.31
C GLY A 206 12.98 -11.57 15.84
N LEU A 207 13.77 -12.04 14.87
CA LEU A 207 13.90 -13.43 14.36
C LEU A 207 12.80 -13.96 13.42
N SER A 208 12.61 -13.34 12.25
CA SER A 208 12.13 -14.08 11.06
C SER A 208 12.49 -13.42 9.73
N GLY A 209 12.88 -12.14 9.74
CA GLY A 209 13.21 -11.42 8.49
C GLY A 209 11.99 -11.08 7.63
N LYS A 210 10.76 -11.29 8.15
CA LYS A 210 9.53 -10.91 7.46
C LYS A 210 9.09 -9.50 7.84
N GLU A 211 8.58 -8.78 6.85
CA GLU A 211 8.32 -7.34 6.91
C GLU A 211 7.02 -6.95 7.62
N HIS A 212 6.18 -7.89 8.10
CA HIS A 212 4.91 -7.64 8.81
C HIS A 212 4.48 -8.79 9.73
N GLU A 213 5.31 -9.16 10.70
CA GLU A 213 4.86 -9.97 11.85
C GLU A 213 4.95 -9.09 13.11
N THR A 214 3.85 -8.98 13.86
CA THR A 214 3.96 -8.56 15.26
C THR A 214 4.50 -9.76 16.06
N PHE A 215 5.16 -9.51 17.19
CA PHE A 215 5.67 -10.58 18.05
C PHE A 215 4.53 -11.50 18.54
N ALA A 216 3.33 -10.93 18.69
CA ALA A 216 2.10 -11.64 19.05
C ALA A 216 1.58 -12.52 17.90
N ASP A 217 1.64 -12.07 16.65
CA ASP A 217 1.16 -12.85 15.49
C ASP A 217 2.01 -14.10 15.22
N PHE A 218 3.31 -14.04 15.51
CA PHE A 218 4.20 -15.20 15.36
C PHE A 218 4.01 -16.25 16.46
N LEU A 219 3.46 -15.87 17.62
CA LEU A 219 3.53 -16.69 18.85
C LEU A 219 2.19 -16.94 19.55
N GLY A 220 1.15 -16.14 19.30
CA GLY A 220 -0.10 -16.17 20.05
C GLY A 220 0.00 -15.70 21.52
N PHE A 221 0.95 -14.82 21.86
CA PHE A 221 1.18 -14.34 23.24
C PHE A 221 1.41 -12.81 23.34
N GLU A 222 1.20 -12.26 24.54
CA GLU A 222 1.55 -10.88 24.91
C GLU A 222 2.86 -10.85 25.73
N PRO A 223 3.86 -10.03 25.35
CA PRO A 223 5.04 -9.79 26.19
C PRO A 223 4.69 -8.87 27.36
N HIS A 224 4.95 -9.30 28.60
CA HIS A 224 4.64 -8.48 29.79
C HIS A 224 5.83 -7.70 30.34
N GLU A 225 7.07 -8.07 29.99
CA GLU A 225 8.27 -7.31 30.40
C GLU A 225 9.32 -7.23 29.28
N LEU A 226 9.67 -5.99 28.92
CA LEU A 226 10.78 -5.64 28.04
C LEU A 226 11.82 -4.88 28.85
N LEU A 227 13.09 -5.21 28.66
CA LEU A 227 14.21 -4.45 29.25
C LEU A 227 15.14 -3.93 28.17
N ASN A 228 15.87 -2.87 28.51
CA ASN A 228 16.93 -2.35 27.67
C ASN A 228 18.01 -3.41 27.48
N ALA A 229 18.36 -3.71 26.23
CA ALA A 229 19.46 -4.63 25.98
C ALA A 229 20.78 -3.96 26.42
N GLU A 230 21.48 -4.56 27.38
CA GLU A 230 22.77 -4.04 27.87
C GLU A 230 23.71 -3.75 26.69
N ARG A 231 24.33 -2.56 26.71
CA ARG A 231 25.45 -2.26 25.82
C ARG A 231 26.60 -3.18 26.22
N LYS A 232 26.90 -4.19 25.40
CA LYS A 232 28.22 -4.83 25.48
C LYS A 232 29.25 -3.75 25.16
N ASN A 233 30.06 -3.39 26.16
CA ASN A 233 31.27 -2.58 25.99
C ASN A 233 32.26 -3.30 25.07
#